data_AF-A0A532U9T5-F1
#
_entry.id   AF-A0A532U9T5-F1
#
_cell.length_a   1.000
_cell.length_b   1.000
_cell.length_c   1.000
_cell.angle_alpha   90.00
_cell.angle_beta   90.00
_cell.angle_gamma   90.00
#
_symmetry.space_group_name_H-M   'P 1'
#
loop_
_entity.id
_entity.type
_entity.pdbx_description
1 polymer ?
#
loop_
_entity_poly.entity_id
_entity_poly.type
_entity_poly.pdbx_seq_one_letter_code
_entity_poly.pdbx_strand_id
1 'polypeptide(L)'
;MRKHRGAALIGLFIIAFALRSYGIGKIGLSEDEAGKLLAIDSYMKGGFTPNAEHPMLMKTLSLLSVNVVRWLGLKGGEEWGLRLPNILFGALSGVVIFLLAVELFGGLVGLWAFYL
;
A
#
# COMPACT_ATOMS: atom_id res chain seq x y z
N MET A 1 12.47 -28.22 2.11
CA MET A 1 12.41 -27.26 0.98
C MET A 1 11.32 -26.19 1.09
N ARG A 2 10.09 -26.47 1.58
CA ARG A 2 8.99 -25.48 1.67
C ARG A 2 9.25 -24.29 2.62
N LYS A 3 9.94 -24.52 3.76
CA LYS A 3 10.30 -23.48 4.74
C LYS A 3 11.22 -22.38 4.17
N HIS A 4 12.23 -22.74 3.37
CA HIS A 4 13.17 -21.77 2.79
C HIS A 4 12.51 -20.84 1.76
N ARG A 5 11.52 -21.34 1.01
CA ARG A 5 10.73 -20.53 0.07
C ARG A 5 9.87 -19.50 0.79
N GLY A 6 9.21 -19.89 1.88
CA GLY A 6 8.42 -18.96 2.70
C GLY A 6 9.27 -17.82 3.28
N ALA A 7 10.45 -18.14 3.82
CA ALA A 7 11.37 -17.13 4.33
C ALA A 7 11.85 -16.16 3.24
N ALA A 8 12.12 -16.65 2.02
CA ALA A 8 12.50 -15.80 0.90
C ALA A 8 11.38 -14.83 0.50
N LEU A 9 10.12 -15.31 0.41
CA LEU A 9 8.97 -14.44 0.09
C LEU A 9 8.72 -13.38 1.15
N ILE A 10 8.85 -13.74 2.42
CA ILE A 10 8.76 -12.78 3.53
C ILE A 10 9.88 -11.74 3.42
N GLY A 11 11.11 -12.17 3.13
CA GLY A 11 12.25 -11.27 2.91
C GLY A 11 11.99 -10.28 1.75
N LEU A 12 11.52 -10.78 0.61
CA LEU A 12 11.16 -9.95 -0.54
C LEU A 12 10.06 -8.96 -0.19
N PHE A 13 9.00 -9.41 0.48
CA PHE A 13 7.93 -8.52 0.95
C PHE A 13 8.45 -7.42 1.86
N ILE A 14 9.28 -7.76 2.86
CA ILE A 14 9.87 -6.80 3.80
C ILE A 14 10.72 -5.76 3.05
N ILE A 15 11.54 -6.19 2.09
CA ILE A 15 12.35 -5.28 1.27
C ILE A 15 11.45 -4.35 0.45
N ALA A 16 10.45 -4.89 -0.26
CA ALA A 16 9.53 -4.11 -1.07
C ALA A 16 8.74 -3.09 -0.24
N PHE A 17 8.30 -3.50 0.96
CA PHE A 17 7.60 -2.66 1.91
C PHE A 17 8.50 -1.56 2.46
N ALA A 18 9.71 -1.91 2.90
CA ALA A 18 10.68 -0.96 3.44
C ALA A 18 11.02 0.13 2.42
N LEU A 19 11.31 -0.25 1.17
CA LEU A 19 11.59 0.69 0.09
C LEU A 19 10.42 1.65 -0.17
N ARG A 20 9.17 1.16 -0.16
CA ARG A 20 7.96 1.97 -0.40
C ARG A 20 7.56 2.84 0.79
N SER A 21 7.91 2.41 2.00
CA SER A 21 7.69 3.18 3.24
C SER A 21 8.76 4.24 3.49
N TYR A 22 9.90 4.16 2.79
CA TYR A 22 11.03 5.05 3.02
C TYR A 22 10.69 6.49 2.63
N GLY A 23 10.81 7.41 3.60
CA GLY A 23 10.58 8.83 3.37
C GLY A 23 9.12 9.25 3.26
N ILE A 24 8.18 8.36 3.57
CA ILE A 24 6.75 8.59 3.30
C ILE A 24 6.07 9.63 4.20
N GLY A 25 6.75 10.13 5.24
CA GLY A 25 6.26 11.25 6.05
C GLY A 25 7.11 12.52 5.90
N LYS A 26 8.00 12.57 4.91
CA LYS A 26 8.92 13.70 4.71
C LYS A 26 8.34 14.81 3.84
N ILE A 27 7.34 14.48 3.02
CA ILE A 27 6.68 15.38 2.09
C ILE A 27 5.21 15.38 2.46
N GLY A 28 4.68 16.57 2.72
CA GLY A 28 3.26 16.78 3.02
C GLY A 28 2.35 16.23 1.92
N LEU A 29 1.05 16.27 2.17
CA LEU A 29 0.05 15.73 1.25
C LEU A 29 0.11 16.44 -0.11
N SER A 30 0.12 15.65 -1.19
CA SER A 30 -0.12 16.19 -2.53
C SER A 30 -1.57 16.65 -2.69
N GLU A 31 -1.87 17.43 -3.74
CA GLU A 31 -3.23 17.90 -4.03
C GLU A 31 -4.22 16.71 -4.18
N ASP A 32 -3.81 15.66 -4.88
CA ASP A 32 -4.59 14.43 -5.04
C ASP A 32 -4.81 13.70 -3.71
N GLU A 33 -3.80 13.68 -2.84
CA GLU A 33 -3.90 13.07 -1.51
C GLU A 33 -4.80 13.87 -0.55
N ALA A 34 -4.72 15.20 -0.58
CA ALA A 34 -5.64 16.06 0.13
C ALA A 34 -7.08 15.84 -0.34
N GLY A 35 -7.30 15.70 -1.66
CA GLY A 35 -8.59 15.34 -2.24
C GLY A 35 -9.13 14.00 -1.73
N LYS A 36 -8.26 13.00 -1.58
CA LYS A 36 -8.63 11.70 -0.99
C LYS A 36 -9.02 11.81 0.48
N LEU A 37 -8.31 12.61 1.28
CA LEU A 37 -8.67 12.84 2.68
C LEU A 37 -10.02 13.54 2.82
N LEU A 38 -10.30 14.55 1.99
CA LEU A 38 -11.62 15.21 1.98
C LEU A 38 -12.74 14.23 1.60
N ALA A 39 -12.49 13.33 0.64
CA ALA A 39 -13.44 12.28 0.28
C ALA A 39 -13.67 11.30 1.44
N ILE A 40 -12.61 10.91 2.16
CA ILE A 40 -12.69 10.07 3.38
C ILE A 40 -13.56 10.73 4.45
N ASP A 41 -13.38 12.03 4.69
CA ASP A 41 -14.19 12.78 5.67
C ASP A 41 -15.67 12.89 5.24
N SER A 42 -15.94 12.91 3.95
CA SER A 42 -17.31 12.84 3.41
C SER A 42 -17.92 11.43 3.56
N TYR A 43 -17.13 10.39 3.30
CA TYR A 43 -17.56 8.99 3.46
C TYR A 43 -17.98 8.70 4.91
N MET A 44 -17.26 9.25 5.89
CA MET A 44 -17.64 9.16 7.32
C MET A 44 -19.01 9.77 7.63
N LYS A 45 -19.46 10.75 6.82
CA LYS A 45 -20.76 11.42 6.97
C LYS A 45 -21.85 10.80 6.08
N GLY A 46 -21.56 9.67 5.43
CA GLY A 46 -22.48 9.00 4.49
C GLY A 46 -22.51 9.61 3.08
N GLY A 47 -21.58 10.53 2.77
CA GLY A 47 -21.45 11.14 1.46
C GLY A 47 -20.47 10.38 0.58
N PHE A 48 -20.97 9.63 -0.40
CA PHE A 48 -20.14 8.80 -1.30
C PHE A 48 -19.79 9.45 -2.65
N THR A 49 -20.34 10.63 -2.91
CA THR A 49 -20.21 11.35 -4.19
C THR A 49 -18.86 12.04 -4.41
N PRO A 50 -18.09 12.48 -3.39
CA PRO A 50 -16.80 13.09 -3.66
C PRO A 50 -15.77 12.09 -4.22
N ASN A 51 -15.05 12.54 -5.24
CA ASN A 51 -13.99 11.77 -5.92
C ASN A 51 -14.57 10.49 -6.60
N ALA A 52 -15.81 10.52 -7.06
CA ALA A 52 -16.49 9.33 -7.62
C ALA A 52 -15.77 8.71 -8.85
N GLU A 53 -14.78 9.40 -9.43
CA GLU A 53 -13.89 8.90 -10.48
C GLU A 53 -13.07 7.65 -10.07
N HIS A 54 -12.90 7.38 -8.78
CA HIS A 54 -12.09 6.26 -8.29
C HIS A 54 -12.90 5.13 -7.65
N PRO A 55 -12.49 3.85 -7.84
CA PRO A 55 -13.15 2.70 -7.22
C PRO A 55 -13.25 2.81 -5.70
N MET A 56 -14.43 2.50 -5.16
CA MET A 56 -14.73 2.65 -3.72
C MET A 56 -13.81 1.80 -2.82
N LEU A 57 -13.36 0.63 -3.28
CA LEU A 57 -12.55 -0.29 -2.48
C LEU A 57 -11.31 0.37 -1.89
N MET A 58 -10.53 1.08 -2.72
CA MET A 58 -9.30 1.72 -2.27
C MET A 58 -9.58 2.85 -1.27
N LYS A 59 -10.66 3.60 -1.48
CA LYS A 59 -11.06 4.64 -0.52
C LYS A 59 -11.53 4.07 0.80
N THR A 60 -12.27 2.97 0.80
CA THR A 60 -12.70 2.31 2.04
C THR A 60 -11.50 1.79 2.83
N LEU A 61 -10.48 1.25 2.15
CA LEU A 61 -9.24 0.83 2.79
C LEU A 61 -8.46 2.01 3.38
N SER A 62 -8.33 3.11 2.64
CA SER A 62 -7.71 4.33 3.15
C SER A 62 -8.51 4.95 4.30
N LEU A 63 -9.85 4.93 4.23
CA LEU A 63 -10.76 5.35 5.30
C LEU A 63 -10.50 4.57 6.59
N LEU A 64 -10.45 3.24 6.51
CA LEU A 64 -10.16 2.39 7.67
C LEU A 64 -8.76 2.69 8.24
N SER A 65 -7.76 2.77 7.37
CA SER A 65 -6.38 3.03 7.77
C SER A 65 -6.21 4.40 8.45
N VAL A 66 -6.77 5.46 7.86
CA VAL A 66 -6.76 6.81 8.45
C VAL A 66 -7.52 6.84 9.77
N ASN A 67 -8.67 6.16 9.88
CA ASN A 67 -9.42 6.10 11.14
C ASN A 67 -8.65 5.37 12.25
N VAL A 68 -7.94 4.29 11.94
CA VAL A 68 -7.08 3.60 12.92
C VAL A 68 -6.00 4.53 13.43
N VAL A 69 -5.32 5.25 12.54
CA VAL A 69 -4.29 6.23 12.92
C VAL A 69 -4.88 7.34 13.79
N ARG A 70 -6.03 7.90 13.40
CA ARG A 70 -6.75 8.94 14.16
C ARG A 70 -7.13 8.44 15.56
N TRP A 71 -7.66 7.22 15.65
CA TRP A 71 -8.03 6.58 16.91
C TRP A 71 -6.83 6.36 17.83
N LEU A 72 -5.67 6.01 17.27
CA LEU A 72 -4.40 5.88 18.01
C LEU A 72 -3.78 7.22 18.40
N GLY A 73 -4.32 8.36 17.96
CA GLY A 73 -3.82 9.69 18.29
C GLY A 73 -2.43 10.00 17.70
N LEU A 74 -2.05 9.34 16.60
CA LEU A 74 -0.75 9.53 15.97
C LEU A 74 -0.71 10.87 15.22
N LYS A 75 -0.06 11.89 15.81
CA LYS A 75 0.13 13.21 15.18
C LYS A 75 0.88 13.06 13.85
N GLY A 76 0.32 13.63 12.79
CA GLY A 76 0.88 13.53 11.43
C GLY A 76 0.77 12.13 10.81
N GLY A 77 0.09 11.20 11.47
CA GLY A 77 -0.06 9.84 10.96
C GLY A 77 -1.07 9.73 9.82
N GLU A 78 -1.85 10.77 9.51
CA GLU A 78 -2.85 10.72 8.43
C GLU A 78 -2.19 10.47 7.07
N GLU A 79 -1.00 11.01 6.83
CA GLU A 79 -0.19 10.72 5.64
C GLU A 79 0.14 9.23 5.54
N TRP A 80 0.59 8.66 6.66
CA TRP A 80 0.84 7.22 6.76
C TRP A 80 -0.43 6.41 6.55
N GLY A 81 -1.52 6.79 7.22
CA GLY A 81 -2.81 6.12 7.12
C GLY A 81 -3.33 6.13 5.68
N LEU A 82 -3.20 7.26 4.99
CA LEU A 82 -3.65 7.41 3.60
C LEU A 82 -2.82 6.56 2.64
N ARG A 83 -1.50 6.54 2.81
CA ARG A 83 -0.55 5.88 1.90
C ARG A 83 -0.37 4.39 2.21
N LEU A 84 -0.66 3.93 3.44
CA LEU A 84 -0.43 2.56 3.89
C LEU A 84 -1.07 1.49 2.99
N PRO A 85 -2.35 1.60 2.55
CA PRO A 85 -2.91 0.62 1.62
C PRO A 85 -2.09 0.51 0.33
N ASN A 86 -1.69 1.63 -0.26
CA ASN A 86 -0.88 1.62 -1.48
C ASN A 86 0.49 0.97 -1.28
N ILE A 87 1.16 1.24 -0.15
CA ILE A 87 2.44 0.60 0.19
C ILE A 87 2.26 -0.92 0.27
N LEU A 88 1.23 -1.37 1.00
CA LEU A 88 0.97 -2.80 1.22
C LEU A 88 0.67 -3.51 -0.09
N PHE A 89 -0.27 -2.99 -0.89
CA PHE A 89 -0.62 -3.60 -2.17
C PHE A 89 0.54 -3.51 -3.18
N GLY A 90 1.30 -2.43 -3.19
CA GLY A 90 2.49 -2.29 -4.02
C GLY A 90 3.62 -3.24 -3.60
N ALA A 91 3.76 -3.56 -2.32
CA ALA A 91 4.72 -4.56 -1.85
C ALA A 91 4.26 -5.99 -2.20
N LEU A 92 2.96 -6.28 -2.04
CA LEU A 92 2.36 -7.57 -2.41
C LEU A 92 2.42 -7.82 -3.91
N SER A 93 2.19 -6.80 -4.74
CA SER A 93 2.25 -6.95 -6.20
C SER A 93 3.64 -7.41 -6.67
N GLY A 94 4.72 -6.90 -6.06
CA GLY A 94 6.08 -7.39 -6.33
C GLY A 94 6.23 -8.88 -6.04
N VAL A 95 5.70 -9.36 -4.92
CA VAL A 95 5.72 -10.79 -4.57
C VAL A 95 4.92 -11.63 -5.57
N VAL A 96 3.76 -11.14 -6.02
CA VAL A 96 2.95 -11.82 -7.03
C VAL A 96 3.69 -11.91 -8.37
N ILE A 97 4.33 -10.82 -8.81
CA ILE A 97 5.14 -10.80 -10.03
C ILE A 97 6.31 -11.78 -9.92
N PHE A 98 7.01 -11.80 -8.78
CA PHE A 98 8.05 -12.78 -8.50
C PHE A 98 7.54 -14.21 -8.68
N LEU A 99 6.43 -14.56 -8.02
CA LEU A 99 5.87 -15.92 -8.08
C LEU A 99 5.47 -16.31 -9.50
N LEU A 100 4.82 -15.39 -10.24
CA LEU A 100 4.42 -15.61 -11.62
C LEU A 100 5.64 -15.83 -12.53
N ALA A 101 6.68 -15.02 -12.39
CA ALA A 101 7.88 -15.13 -13.19
C ALA A 101 8.72 -16.37 -12.84
N VAL A 102 8.74 -16.79 -11.56
CA VAL A 102 9.36 -18.06 -11.15
C VAL A 102 8.65 -19.25 -11.80
N GLU A 103 7.31 -19.23 -11.83
CA GLU A 103 6.52 -20.33 -12.40
C GLU A 103 6.70 -20.42 -13.92
N LEU A 104 6.74 -19.28 -14.62
CA LEU A 104 6.82 -19.25 -16.08
C LEU A 104 8.26 -19.40 -16.63
N PHE A 105 9.25 -18.84 -15.94
CA PHE A 105 10.61 -18.64 -16.50
C PHE A 105 11.74 -19.06 -15.54
N GLY A 106 11.42 -19.48 -14.32
CA GLY A 106 12.39 -19.93 -13.33
C GLY A 106 12.89 -18.86 -12.36
N GLY A 107 13.66 -19.32 -11.36
CA GLY A 107 14.04 -18.55 -10.17
C GLY A 107 14.78 -17.23 -10.43
N LEU A 108 15.77 -17.25 -11.35
CA LEU A 108 16.57 -16.07 -11.69
C LEU A 108 15.71 -14.98 -12.34
N VAL A 109 14.85 -15.35 -13.29
CA VAL A 109 13.95 -14.40 -13.97
C VAL A 109 12.95 -13.82 -12.97
N GLY A 110 12.46 -14.62 -12.03
CA GLY A 110 11.64 -14.14 -10.92
C GLY A 110 12.31 -13.03 -10.10
N LEU A 111 13.58 -13.20 -9.74
CA LEU A 111 14.33 -12.18 -8.98
C LEU A 111 14.51 -10.90 -9.79
N TRP A 112 14.81 -11.00 -11.10
CA TRP A 112 14.92 -9.84 -11.98
C TRP A 112 13.58 -9.11 -12.12
N ALA A 113 12.49 -9.84 -12.31
CA ALA A 113 11.14 -9.28 -12.44
C ALA A 113 10.63 -8.62 -11.15
N PHE A 114 11.12 -9.05 -9.98
CA PHE A 114 10.81 -8.41 -8.71
C PHE A 114 11.54 -7.07 -8.51
N TYR A 115 12.76 -6.96 -9.05
CA TYR A 115 13.61 -5.79 -8.89
C TYR A 115 13.26 -4.65 -9.86
N LEU A 116 12.91 -5.00 -11.10
CA LEU A 116 12.45 -4.09 -12.14
C LEU A 116 11.07 -3.52 -11.84
#